data_AF-A0AAU9JCP8-F1
#
_entry.id   AF-A0AAU9JCP8-F1
#
_cell.length_a   1.000
_cell.length_b   1.000
_cell.length_c   1.000
_cell.angle_alpha   90.00
_cell.angle_beta   90.00
_cell.angle_gamma   90.00
#
_symmetry.space_group_name_H-M   'P 1'
#
loop_
_entity.id
_entity.type
_entity.pdbx_description
1 polymer ?
#
loop_
_entity_poly.entity_id
_entity_poly.type
_entity_poly.pdbx_seq_one_letter_code
_entity_poly.pdbx_strand_id
1 'polypeptide(L)'
;MLYAGRFVTRNLVRPFTTAPFVERTKALLAEAALQAKKTEEVSKAWLLKENDEKLPKAGVYKHPYCTEEFPISIHGDYLYRIILKTVGPEPVSPHFDSIEEFGKWFNYFFLFLGFCIVMRSHQNHAFGFVVFNMMFGLEIWLYTLAIYFMRGTAMIVPNPWKHIWMEYNMNQMISATWENEENGAFEKKKESVSQADYMRIHNEYIGTKTFLLEKHLQTSRLLLKKHTYERTIAALRAADRFEKDNAEKLLRDMLDSAVVKMEKDLEADKGEIKKQAFQAALQGIRQGKMSYEGDPLLPRVLKYVDEFKAKAEKFSPEVVAELVGLKADQKEVLKSNDKKAEEYFLKTLPPIKHPKVLESSKFKSLSA
;
A
#
# COMPACT_ATOMS: atom_id res chain seq x y z
N MET A 1 23.69 -31.56 -23.86
CA MET A 1 23.45 -30.25 -24.54
C MET A 1 21.95 -29.90 -24.65
N LEU A 2 21.13 -30.05 -23.59
CA LEU A 2 19.69 -29.73 -23.65
C LEU A 2 19.18 -28.76 -22.57
N TYR A 3 20.04 -28.29 -21.67
CA TYR A 3 19.69 -27.32 -20.62
C TYR A 3 20.08 -25.86 -20.96
N ALA A 4 20.94 -25.65 -21.95
CA ALA A 4 21.35 -24.30 -22.36
C ALA A 4 20.29 -23.55 -23.20
N GLY A 5 19.40 -24.26 -23.91
CA GLY A 5 18.38 -23.66 -24.78
C GLY A 5 17.25 -22.93 -24.05
N ARG A 6 16.99 -23.25 -22.77
CA ARG A 6 15.95 -22.61 -21.96
C ARG A 6 16.39 -21.31 -21.29
N PHE A 7 17.71 -21.09 -21.12
CA PHE A 7 18.24 -19.84 -20.56
C PHE A 7 18.42 -18.76 -21.63
N VAL A 8 18.79 -19.13 -22.85
CA VAL A 8 19.01 -18.17 -23.95
C VAL A 8 17.70 -17.52 -24.43
N THR A 9 16.58 -18.23 -24.38
CA THR A 9 15.27 -17.70 -24.79
C THR A 9 14.65 -16.70 -23.82
N ARG A 10 15.03 -16.70 -22.53
CA ARG A 10 14.55 -15.71 -21.54
C ARG A 10 15.28 -14.36 -21.62
N ASN A 11 16.53 -14.34 -22.07
CA ASN A 11 17.36 -13.14 -22.06
C ASN A 11 17.23 -12.26 -23.33
N LEU A 12 16.78 -12.80 -24.45
CA LEU A 12 16.63 -12.02 -25.70
C LEU A 12 15.45 -11.04 -25.69
N VAL A 13 14.50 -11.18 -24.77
CA VAL A 13 13.30 -10.32 -24.71
C VAL A 13 13.56 -9.01 -23.93
N ARG A 14 14.66 -8.92 -23.17
CA ARG A 14 14.80 -7.88 -22.11
C ARG A 14 15.88 -6.79 -22.22
N PRO A 15 16.87 -6.71 -23.13
CA PRO A 15 17.89 -5.65 -22.95
C PRO A 15 17.61 -4.34 -23.70
N PHE A 16 16.80 -4.31 -24.77
CA PHE A 16 16.86 -3.16 -25.68
C PHE A 16 15.97 -1.94 -25.37
N THR A 17 15.18 -1.92 -24.30
CA THR A 17 14.04 -0.97 -24.23
C THR A 17 13.74 -0.31 -22.89
N THR A 18 14.73 -0.28 -22.00
CA THR A 18 14.66 0.52 -20.78
C THR A 18 14.90 2.01 -21.05
N ALA A 19 15.58 2.41 -22.12
CA ALA A 19 15.94 3.81 -22.38
C ALA A 19 14.75 4.81 -22.44
N PRO A 20 13.78 4.69 -23.36
CA PRO A 20 12.65 5.64 -23.43
C PRO A 20 11.72 5.52 -22.22
N PHE A 21 11.76 4.37 -21.53
CA PHE A 21 11.00 4.12 -20.32
C PHE A 21 11.61 4.85 -19.11
N VAL A 22 12.93 4.73 -18.93
CA VAL A 22 13.72 5.45 -17.92
C VAL A 22 13.65 6.95 -18.14
N GLU A 23 13.61 7.42 -19.39
CA GLU A 23 13.41 8.83 -19.69
C GLU A 23 12.03 9.33 -19.26
N ARG A 24 10.96 8.56 -19.50
CA ARG A 24 9.60 8.95 -19.11
C ARG A 24 9.37 8.90 -17.61
N THR A 25 9.94 7.92 -16.91
CA THR A 25 9.90 7.88 -15.44
C THR A 25 10.73 9.00 -14.83
N LYS A 26 11.91 9.32 -15.39
CA LYS A 26 12.69 10.50 -15.01
C LYS A 26 11.91 11.80 -15.22
N ALA A 27 11.20 11.93 -16.34
CA ALA A 27 10.37 13.12 -16.61
C ALA A 27 9.22 13.26 -15.60
N LEU A 28 8.52 12.18 -15.27
CA LEU A 28 7.45 12.19 -14.26
C LEU A 28 7.98 12.46 -12.84
N LEU A 29 9.15 11.91 -12.49
CA LEU A 29 9.82 12.21 -11.23
C LEU A 29 10.29 13.67 -11.17
N ALA A 30 10.79 14.22 -12.27
CA ALA A 30 11.17 15.63 -12.37
C ALA A 30 9.95 16.55 -12.23
N GLU A 31 8.82 16.21 -12.84
CA GLU A 31 7.56 16.94 -12.71
C GLU A 31 7.03 16.89 -11.26
N ALA A 32 7.05 15.71 -10.63
CA ALA A 32 6.67 15.55 -9.22
C ALA A 32 7.59 16.35 -8.28
N ALA A 33 8.91 16.34 -8.53
CA ALA A 33 9.87 17.14 -7.76
C ALA A 33 9.66 18.65 -7.97
N LEU A 34 9.26 19.07 -9.16
CA LEU A 34 8.94 20.48 -9.47
C LEU A 34 7.64 20.90 -8.78
N GLN A 35 6.63 20.03 -8.73
CA GLN A 35 5.42 20.28 -7.94
C GLN A 35 5.71 20.37 -6.45
N ALA A 36 6.55 19.48 -5.90
CA ALA A 36 6.99 19.52 -4.51
C ALA A 36 7.74 20.84 -4.19
N LYS A 37 8.65 21.27 -5.07
CA LYS A 37 9.33 22.57 -4.94
C LYS A 37 8.36 23.75 -4.97
N LYS A 38 7.38 23.75 -5.87
CA LYS A 38 6.33 24.79 -5.91
C LYS A 38 5.52 24.82 -4.62
N THR A 39 5.15 23.66 -4.06
CA THR A 39 4.45 23.62 -2.77
C THR A 39 5.31 24.12 -1.62
N GLU A 40 6.62 23.82 -1.62
CA GLU A 40 7.56 24.38 -0.65
C GLU A 40 7.73 25.89 -0.80
N GLU A 41 7.80 26.41 -2.02
CA GLU A 41 7.90 27.84 -2.30
C GLU A 41 6.64 28.59 -1.85
N VAL A 42 5.46 28.04 -2.14
CA VAL A 42 4.18 28.58 -1.66
C VAL A 42 4.10 28.54 -0.13
N SER A 43 4.54 27.44 0.49
CA SER A 43 4.60 27.30 1.94
C SER A 43 5.57 28.31 2.57
N LYS A 44 6.77 28.48 2.00
CA LYS A 44 7.75 29.49 2.44
C LYS A 44 7.22 30.91 2.27
N ALA A 45 6.56 31.21 1.16
CA ALA A 45 5.94 32.52 0.93
C ALA A 45 4.79 32.80 1.91
N TRP A 46 4.01 31.78 2.25
CA TRP A 46 2.96 31.87 3.25
C TRP A 46 3.52 32.05 4.67
N LEU A 47 4.54 31.30 5.05
CA LEU A 47 5.26 31.45 6.32
C LEU A 47 5.96 32.81 6.45
N LEU A 48 6.53 33.33 5.36
CA LEU A 48 7.08 34.68 5.33
C LEU A 48 5.97 35.71 5.56
N LYS A 49 4.81 35.53 4.92
CA LYS A 49 3.65 36.41 5.11
C LYS A 49 3.11 36.37 6.55
N GLU A 50 2.99 35.19 7.18
CA GLU A 50 2.60 35.07 8.59
C GLU A 50 3.66 35.63 9.54
N ASN A 51 4.96 35.40 9.28
CA ASN A 51 6.04 35.96 10.10
C ASN A 51 6.20 37.48 9.92
N ASP A 52 5.84 38.02 8.75
CA ASP A 52 5.85 39.45 8.44
C ASP A 52 4.62 40.19 8.96
N GLU A 53 3.57 39.48 9.42
CA GLU A 53 2.50 40.05 10.24
C GLU A 53 3.07 40.45 11.61
N LYS A 54 3.74 41.60 11.64
CA LYS A 54 4.17 42.22 12.89
C LYS A 54 2.94 42.57 13.71
N LEU A 55 2.93 42.10 14.97
CA LEU A 55 1.95 42.48 15.99
C LEU A 55 1.65 43.99 15.90
N PRO A 56 0.38 44.40 15.95
CA PRO A 56 0.01 45.80 15.85
C PRO A 56 0.75 46.62 16.91
N LYS A 57 1.53 47.63 16.45
CA LYS A 57 2.36 48.50 17.31
C LYS A 57 1.55 49.42 18.24
N ALA A 58 0.23 49.45 18.10
CA ALA A 58 -0.65 50.14 19.03
C ALA A 58 -0.77 49.25 20.27
N GLY A 59 -0.05 49.62 21.33
CA GLY A 59 0.04 48.83 22.56
C GLY A 59 -1.30 48.30 23.04
N VAL A 60 -1.29 47.07 23.55
CA VAL A 60 -2.46 46.43 24.16
C VAL A 60 -3.06 47.36 25.20
N TYR A 61 -4.40 47.44 25.26
CA TYR A 61 -5.13 48.26 26.21
C TYR A 61 -4.56 48.09 27.63
N LYS A 62 -4.09 49.19 28.22
CA LYS A 62 -3.63 49.23 29.61
C LYS A 62 -4.76 49.76 30.46
N HIS A 63 -5.28 48.90 31.34
CA HIS A 63 -6.35 49.29 32.23
C HIS A 63 -5.84 50.35 33.23
N PRO A 64 -6.49 51.53 33.35
CA PRO A 64 -5.94 52.66 34.10
C PRO A 64 -5.81 52.41 35.61
N TYR A 65 -6.61 51.50 36.16
CA TYR A 65 -6.63 51.17 37.59
C TYR A 65 -6.02 49.80 37.92
N CYS A 66 -5.49 49.07 36.94
CA CYS A 66 -4.90 47.76 37.19
C CYS A 66 -3.38 47.88 37.09
N THR A 67 -2.71 47.79 38.22
CA THR A 67 -1.25 47.68 38.27
C THR A 67 -0.87 46.29 38.77
N GLU A 68 0.37 45.86 38.52
CA GLU A 68 0.87 44.58 39.02
C GLU A 68 0.91 44.54 40.56
N GLU A 69 1.20 45.69 41.18
CA GLU A 69 1.23 45.83 42.63
C GLU A 69 -0.15 45.94 43.26
N PHE A 70 -1.14 46.47 42.53
CA PHE A 70 -2.51 46.65 43.01
C PHE A 70 -3.49 46.14 41.93
N PRO A 71 -3.72 44.81 41.87
CA PRO A 71 -4.72 44.25 40.98
C PRO A 71 -6.11 44.69 41.43
N ILE A 72 -6.99 44.96 40.47
CA ILE A 72 -8.38 45.36 40.73
C ILE A 72 -9.16 44.20 41.36
N SER A 73 -8.86 42.98 40.94
CA SER A 73 -9.48 41.77 41.42
C SER A 73 -8.68 41.17 42.58
N ILE A 74 -9.41 40.83 43.65
CA ILE A 74 -8.84 40.11 44.78
C ILE A 74 -8.70 38.64 44.38
N HIS A 75 -7.45 38.21 44.17
CA HIS A 75 -7.11 36.81 43.89
C HIS A 75 -6.29 36.22 45.04
N GLY A 76 -6.50 34.93 45.33
CA GLY A 76 -5.74 34.22 46.38
C GLY A 76 -4.22 34.26 46.15
N ASP A 77 -3.77 34.24 44.90
CA ASP A 77 -2.35 34.35 44.54
C ASP A 77 -1.74 35.70 44.98
N TYR A 78 -2.48 36.81 44.82
CA TYR A 78 -1.99 38.13 45.26
C TYR A 78 -1.80 38.20 46.77
N LEU A 79 -2.77 37.68 47.54
CA LEU A 79 -2.66 37.59 48.99
C LEU A 79 -1.48 36.69 49.40
N TYR A 80 -1.32 35.54 48.75
CA TYR A 80 -0.23 34.60 49.01
C TYR A 80 1.15 35.23 48.74
N ARG A 81 1.28 35.98 47.64
CA ARG A 81 2.51 36.74 47.33
C ARG A 81 2.84 37.78 48.39
N ILE A 82 1.85 38.54 48.88
CA ILE A 82 2.07 39.52 49.96
C ILE A 82 2.53 38.81 51.24
N ILE A 83 1.88 37.69 51.59
CA ILE A 83 2.24 36.90 52.77
C ILE A 83 3.68 36.39 52.65
N LEU A 84 4.05 35.78 51.52
CA LEU A 84 5.43 35.32 51.29
C LEU A 84 6.43 36.47 51.29
N LYS A 85 6.07 37.64 50.75
CA LYS A 85 6.93 38.83 50.78
C LYS A 85 7.13 39.36 52.20
N THR A 86 6.14 39.16 53.08
CA THR A 86 6.19 39.56 54.49
C THR A 86 7.01 38.57 55.33
N VAL A 87 6.82 37.27 55.11
CA VAL A 87 7.57 36.19 55.79
C VAL A 87 9.03 36.14 55.29
N GLY A 88 9.26 36.55 54.05
CA GLY A 88 10.54 36.42 53.37
C GLY A 88 10.67 35.07 52.66
N PRO A 89 11.78 34.86 51.94
CA PRO A 89 12.08 33.56 51.35
C PRO A 89 12.26 32.49 52.43
N GLU A 90 12.11 31.23 52.04
CA GLU A 90 12.34 30.09 52.94
C GLU A 90 13.74 30.21 53.58
N PRO A 91 13.84 30.22 54.92
CA PRO A 91 15.13 30.30 55.61
C PRO A 91 15.84 28.93 55.52
N VAL A 92 16.54 28.70 54.41
CA VAL A 92 17.30 27.47 54.18
C VAL A 92 18.56 27.48 55.04
N SER A 93 18.66 26.53 55.99
CA SER A 93 19.87 26.34 56.77
C SER A 93 20.96 25.65 55.93
N PRO A 94 22.19 26.17 55.88
CA PRO A 94 23.31 25.51 55.20
C PRO A 94 23.97 24.41 56.07
N HIS A 95 23.56 24.26 57.33
CA HIS A 95 24.16 23.31 58.26
C HIS A 95 23.55 21.91 58.09
N PHE A 96 24.35 20.88 58.36
CA PHE A 96 23.90 19.49 58.33
C PHE A 96 22.90 19.16 59.45
N ASP A 97 23.11 19.76 60.63
CA ASP A 97 22.26 19.58 61.80
C ASP A 97 21.33 20.77 61.99
N SER A 98 20.15 20.52 62.56
CA SER A 98 19.23 21.61 62.88
C SER A 98 19.77 22.46 64.04
N ILE A 99 19.40 23.73 64.07
CA ILE A 99 19.77 24.67 65.16
C ILE A 99 19.29 24.14 66.52
N GLU A 100 18.15 23.45 66.55
CA GLU A 100 17.62 22.83 67.76
C GLU A 100 18.55 21.75 68.29
N GLU A 101 19.15 20.93 67.41
CA GLU A 101 20.06 19.86 67.78
C GLU A 101 21.43 20.35 68.23
N PHE A 102 22.00 21.31 67.50
CA PHE A 102 23.27 21.94 67.85
C PHE A 102 23.16 22.76 69.14
N GLY A 103 22.02 23.43 69.34
CA GLY A 103 21.73 24.30 70.47
C GLY A 103 21.08 23.63 71.68
N LYS A 104 20.86 22.30 71.70
CA LYS A 104 20.07 21.61 72.75
C LYS A 104 20.40 22.10 74.17
N TRP A 105 21.69 22.12 74.53
CA TRP A 105 22.14 22.55 75.87
C TRP A 105 21.98 24.05 76.12
N PHE A 106 22.18 24.87 75.10
CA PHE A 106 21.98 26.32 75.18
C PHE A 106 20.49 26.68 75.29
N ASN A 107 19.63 25.99 74.53
CA ASN A 107 18.18 26.13 74.60
C ASN A 107 17.64 25.65 75.96
N TYR A 108 18.17 24.55 76.50
CA TYR A 108 17.85 24.11 77.87
C TYR A 108 18.30 25.12 78.92
N PHE A 109 19.44 25.77 78.72
CA PHE A 109 19.86 26.85 79.60
C PHE A 109 18.89 28.04 79.58
N PHE A 110 18.37 28.46 78.42
CA PHE A 110 17.35 29.52 78.34
C PHE A 110 15.98 29.11 78.88
N LEU A 111 15.56 27.87 78.65
CA LEU A 111 14.36 27.30 79.27
C LEU A 111 14.50 27.28 80.81
N PHE A 112 15.65 26.86 81.31
CA PHE A 112 15.95 26.86 82.74
C PHE A 112 16.04 28.29 83.30
N LEU A 113 16.61 29.24 82.57
CA LEU A 113 16.66 30.65 82.95
C LEU A 113 15.25 31.25 83.02
N GLY A 114 14.40 30.96 82.02
CA GLY A 114 12.98 31.33 82.02
C GLY A 114 12.24 30.72 83.21
N PHE A 115 12.47 29.44 83.50
CA PHE A 115 11.94 28.78 84.70
C PHE A 115 12.41 29.46 85.99
N CYS A 116 13.70 29.80 86.10
CA CYS A 116 14.24 30.52 87.26
C CYS A 116 13.65 31.91 87.42
N ILE A 117 13.37 32.63 86.32
CA ILE A 117 12.71 33.93 86.33
C ILE A 117 11.25 33.80 86.79
N VAL A 118 10.53 32.78 86.32
CA VAL A 118 9.16 32.47 86.77
C VAL A 118 9.15 32.05 88.23
N MET A 119 10.10 31.23 88.68
CA MET A 119 10.24 30.86 90.10
C MET A 119 10.68 32.05 90.96
N ARG A 120 11.48 32.98 90.44
CA ARG A 120 11.79 34.25 91.12
C ARG A 120 10.54 35.12 91.29
N SER A 121 9.57 35.02 90.37
CA SER A 121 8.27 35.67 90.53
C SER A 121 7.41 35.10 91.67
N HIS A 122 7.82 34.02 92.38
CA HIS A 122 7.25 33.67 93.69
C HIS A 122 7.45 34.77 94.76
N GLN A 123 8.35 35.74 94.53
CA GLN A 123 8.43 36.93 95.37
C GLN A 123 7.24 37.89 95.17
N ASN A 124 6.42 37.70 94.12
CA ASN A 124 5.08 38.30 94.07
C ASN A 124 4.18 37.53 95.03
N HIS A 125 3.81 38.16 96.14
CA HIS A 125 2.91 37.62 97.16
C HIS A 125 1.52 37.16 96.62
N ALA A 126 1.18 37.51 95.37
CA ALA A 126 -0.05 37.12 94.69
C ALA A 126 0.11 35.91 93.73
N PHE A 127 1.32 35.37 93.51
CA PHE A 127 1.51 34.28 92.55
C PHE A 127 0.77 33.00 92.94
N GLY A 128 0.70 32.68 94.23
CA GLY A 128 -0.10 31.55 94.74
C GLY A 128 -1.59 31.69 94.38
N PHE A 129 -2.14 32.90 94.46
CA PHE A 129 -3.53 33.18 94.06
C PHE A 129 -3.72 33.02 92.54
N VAL A 130 -2.77 33.46 91.73
CA VAL A 130 -2.81 33.26 90.27
C VAL A 130 -2.75 31.78 89.92
N VAL A 131 -1.85 31.01 90.54
CA VAL A 131 -1.74 29.57 90.30
C VAL A 131 -3.03 28.85 90.69
N PHE A 132 -3.61 29.14 91.86
CA PHE A 132 -4.88 28.53 92.26
C PHE A 132 -6.03 28.87 91.30
N ASN A 133 -6.12 30.11 90.80
CA ASN A 133 -7.12 30.47 89.80
C ASN A 133 -6.86 29.84 88.42
N MET A 134 -5.59 29.65 88.05
CA MET A 134 -5.21 28.96 86.82
C MET A 134 -5.43 27.45 86.91
N MET A 135 -5.30 26.83 88.09
CA MET A 135 -5.50 25.40 88.28
C MET A 135 -6.92 24.96 87.90
N PHE A 136 -7.94 25.72 88.31
CA PHE A 136 -9.32 25.38 87.95
C PHE A 136 -9.58 25.51 86.44
N GLY A 137 -9.07 26.57 85.81
CA GLY A 137 -9.15 26.72 84.35
C GLY A 137 -8.38 25.63 83.62
N LEU A 138 -7.19 25.29 84.09
CA LEU A 138 -6.34 24.24 83.54
C LEU A 138 -6.97 22.85 83.69
N GLU A 139 -7.61 22.55 84.82
CA GLU A 139 -8.36 21.31 85.01
C GLU A 139 -9.53 21.21 84.02
N ILE A 140 -10.33 22.26 83.87
CA ILE A 140 -11.43 22.28 82.88
C ILE A 140 -10.89 22.10 81.46
N TRP A 141 -9.80 22.78 81.11
CA TRP A 141 -9.14 22.62 79.81
C TRP A 141 -8.55 21.23 79.63
N LEU A 142 -7.96 20.63 80.66
CA LEU A 142 -7.46 19.25 80.61
C LEU A 142 -8.59 18.25 80.44
N TYR A 143 -9.74 18.42 81.09
CA TYR A 143 -10.89 17.54 80.88
C TYR A 143 -11.49 17.70 79.48
N THR A 144 -11.65 18.93 79.00
CA THR A 144 -12.18 19.18 77.64
C THR A 144 -11.19 18.72 76.56
N LEU A 145 -9.89 18.96 76.75
CA LEU A 145 -8.83 18.46 75.87
C LEU A 145 -8.66 16.95 75.97
N ALA A 146 -8.84 16.32 77.13
CA ALA A 146 -8.82 14.86 77.25
C ALA A 146 -10.00 14.24 76.50
N ILE A 147 -11.20 14.82 76.60
CA ILE A 147 -12.36 14.40 75.82
C ILE A 147 -12.12 14.64 74.32
N TYR A 148 -11.51 15.77 73.94
CA TYR A 148 -11.15 16.07 72.55
C TYR A 148 -10.04 15.14 72.02
N PHE A 149 -9.04 14.83 72.83
CA PHE A 149 -7.93 13.94 72.50
C PHE A 149 -8.42 12.50 72.38
N MET A 150 -9.29 12.03 73.27
CA MET A 150 -9.95 10.72 73.13
C MET A 150 -10.88 10.66 71.89
N ARG A 151 -11.44 11.79 71.46
CA ARG A 151 -12.12 11.90 70.14
C ARG A 151 -11.13 11.93 68.97
N GLY A 152 -9.96 12.53 69.14
CA GLY A 152 -8.89 12.65 68.14
C GLY A 152 -8.04 11.39 67.96
N THR A 153 -8.00 10.49 68.93
CA THR A 153 -7.30 9.19 68.85
C THR A 153 -8.22 8.04 68.45
N ALA A 154 -9.40 8.34 67.90
CA ALA A 154 -10.41 7.38 67.43
C ALA A 154 -11.00 6.44 68.51
N MET A 155 -10.76 6.71 69.80
CA MET A 155 -11.24 5.83 70.87
C MET A 155 -12.75 5.94 71.12
N ILE A 156 -13.39 7.06 70.77
CA ILE A 156 -14.82 7.31 71.07
C ILE A 156 -15.64 7.73 69.83
N VAL A 157 -15.08 8.45 68.85
CA VAL A 157 -15.81 8.96 67.66
C VAL A 157 -14.86 8.99 66.43
N PRO A 158 -15.32 8.63 65.21
CA PRO A 158 -14.46 8.45 64.02
C PRO A 158 -13.93 9.75 63.35
N ASN A 159 -13.86 10.88 64.06
CA ASN A 159 -13.49 12.16 63.46
C ASN A 159 -12.03 12.30 62.95
N PRO A 160 -10.98 11.63 63.48
CA PRO A 160 -9.60 11.85 63.00
C PRO A 160 -9.34 11.28 61.61
N TRP A 161 -10.18 10.36 61.15
CA TRP A 161 -10.12 9.82 59.79
C TRP A 161 -10.25 10.93 58.76
N LYS A 162 -11.11 11.94 58.99
CA LYS A 162 -11.36 13.01 58.00
C LYS A 162 -10.09 13.77 57.60
N HIS A 163 -9.21 14.09 58.55
CA HIS A 163 -7.96 14.79 58.27
C HIS A 163 -6.97 13.90 57.52
N ILE A 164 -6.82 12.65 57.95
CA ILE A 164 -5.95 11.67 57.29
C ILE A 164 -6.43 11.39 55.85
N TRP A 165 -7.74 11.23 55.65
CA TRP A 165 -8.35 11.07 54.33
C TRP A 165 -8.15 12.31 53.46
N MET A 166 -8.28 13.51 54.02
CA MET A 166 -8.06 14.75 53.28
C MET A 166 -6.60 14.87 52.81
N GLU A 167 -5.65 14.60 53.70
CA GLU A 167 -4.21 14.64 53.37
C GLU A 167 -3.83 13.56 52.35
N TYR A 168 -4.30 12.32 52.55
CA TYR A 168 -4.10 11.22 51.61
C TYR A 168 -4.62 11.58 50.22
N ASN A 169 -5.86 12.05 50.12
CA ASN A 169 -6.45 12.42 48.84
C ASN A 169 -5.73 13.61 48.19
N MET A 170 -5.34 14.62 48.97
CA MET A 170 -4.62 15.79 48.46
C MET A 170 -3.25 15.39 47.89
N ASN A 171 -2.50 14.54 48.60
CA ASN A 171 -1.21 14.04 48.13
C ASN A 171 -1.36 13.20 46.86
N GLN A 172 -2.37 12.33 46.79
CA GLN A 172 -2.66 11.53 45.60
C GLN A 172 -3.04 12.39 44.39
N MET A 173 -3.86 13.42 44.61
CA MET A 173 -4.24 14.35 43.53
C MET A 173 -3.02 15.11 43.00
N ILE A 174 -2.16 15.62 43.88
CA ILE A 174 -0.95 16.36 43.49
C ILE A 174 0.01 15.45 42.72
N SER A 175 0.26 14.23 43.20
CA SER A 175 1.15 13.29 42.51
C SER A 175 0.61 12.86 41.14
N ALA A 176 -0.71 12.67 41.02
CA ALA A 176 -1.33 12.19 39.78
C ALA A 176 -1.59 13.30 38.75
N THR A 177 -1.40 14.58 39.10
CA THR A 177 -1.71 15.71 38.20
C THR A 177 -0.91 15.62 36.90
N TRP A 178 0.40 15.37 36.99
CA TRP A 178 1.28 15.29 35.83
C TRP A 178 0.94 14.13 34.89
N GLU A 179 0.70 12.94 35.44
CA GLU A 179 0.34 11.76 34.67
C GLU A 179 -1.01 11.92 33.97
N ASN A 180 -2.00 12.52 34.66
CA ASN A 180 -3.32 12.76 34.09
C ASN A 180 -3.29 13.81 32.98
N GLU A 181 -2.52 14.89 33.16
CA GLU A 181 -2.34 15.91 32.13
C GLU A 181 -1.63 15.35 30.89
N GLU A 182 -0.58 14.54 31.09
CA GLU A 182 0.14 13.88 30.00
C GLU A 182 -0.77 12.92 29.23
N ASN A 183 -1.52 12.07 29.94
CA ASN A 183 -2.49 11.16 29.32
C ASN A 183 -3.57 11.92 28.53
N GLY A 184 -4.10 13.01 29.10
CA GLY A 184 -5.06 13.88 28.40
C GLY A 184 -4.47 14.54 27.15
N ALA A 185 -3.19 14.92 27.19
CA ALA A 185 -2.47 15.45 26.02
C ALA A 185 -2.28 14.37 24.95
N PHE A 186 -1.92 13.13 25.33
CA PHE A 186 -1.78 12.02 24.39
C PHE A 186 -3.09 11.64 23.71
N GLU A 187 -4.21 11.66 24.45
CA GLU A 187 -5.52 11.40 23.87
C GLU A 187 -5.88 12.45 22.81
N LYS A 188 -5.73 13.74 23.14
CA LYS A 188 -5.98 14.84 22.19
C LYS A 188 -5.05 14.81 20.98
N LYS A 189 -3.83 14.29 21.14
CA LYS A 189 -2.86 14.16 20.04
C LYS A 189 -3.26 13.11 18.99
N LYS A 190 -4.05 12.09 19.35
CA LYS A 190 -4.39 11.00 18.41
C LYS A 190 -5.09 11.52 17.16
N GLU A 191 -6.02 12.45 17.32
CA GLU A 191 -6.78 13.01 16.20
C GLU A 191 -5.90 13.83 15.26
N SER A 192 -5.04 14.70 15.79
CA SER A 192 -4.13 15.51 14.97
C SER A 192 -3.08 14.65 14.25
N VAL A 193 -2.59 13.58 14.87
CA VAL A 193 -1.72 12.60 14.21
C VAL A 193 -2.46 11.88 13.08
N SER A 194 -3.71 11.47 13.30
CA SER A 194 -4.51 10.83 12.25
C SER A 194 -4.75 11.76 11.04
N GLN A 195 -4.86 13.07 11.27
CA GLN A 195 -4.96 14.06 10.21
C GLN A 195 -3.66 14.14 9.38
N ALA A 196 -2.50 14.01 10.03
CA ALA A 196 -1.22 13.94 9.34
C ALA A 196 -1.07 12.68 8.46
N ASP A 197 -1.70 11.56 8.84
CA ASP A 197 -1.67 10.33 8.04
C ASP A 197 -2.37 10.50 6.68
N TYR A 198 -3.43 11.33 6.58
CA TYR A 198 -4.05 11.62 5.28
C TYR A 198 -3.09 12.32 4.32
N MET A 199 -2.25 13.23 4.83
CA MET A 199 -1.23 13.90 4.02
C MET A 199 -0.17 12.90 3.55
N ARG A 200 0.20 11.93 4.39
CA ARG A 200 1.11 10.85 4.00
C ARG A 200 0.52 9.98 2.89
N ILE A 201 -0.74 9.56 3.01
CA ILE A 201 -1.44 8.77 1.98
C ILE A 201 -1.50 9.54 0.65
N HIS A 202 -1.74 10.85 0.71
CA HIS A 202 -1.75 11.68 -0.49
C HIS A 202 -0.38 11.71 -1.19
N ASN A 203 0.71 11.83 -0.43
CA ASN A 203 2.06 11.80 -0.99
C ASN A 203 2.39 10.42 -1.61
N GLU A 204 1.96 9.33 -0.96
CA GLU A 204 2.12 7.96 -1.49
C GLU A 204 1.25 7.70 -2.73
N TYR A 205 0.11 8.38 -2.90
CA TYR A 205 -0.76 8.25 -4.06
C TYR A 205 -0.04 8.58 -5.39
N ILE A 206 0.81 9.62 -5.41
CA ILE A 206 1.55 9.98 -6.63
C ILE A 206 2.52 8.86 -7.01
N GLY A 207 3.26 8.32 -6.03
CA GLY A 207 4.20 7.22 -6.25
C GLY A 207 3.51 5.92 -6.67
N THR A 208 2.38 5.58 -6.07
CA THR A 208 1.61 4.39 -6.46
C THR A 208 1.01 4.54 -7.86
N LYS A 209 0.52 5.74 -8.22
CA LYS A 209 0.01 6.04 -9.56
C LYS A 209 1.09 5.88 -10.64
N THR A 210 2.30 6.40 -10.42
CA THR A 210 3.39 6.26 -11.41
C THR A 210 3.81 4.82 -11.58
N PHE A 211 3.94 4.06 -10.49
CA PHE A 211 4.26 2.63 -10.52
C PHE A 211 3.18 1.81 -11.25
N LEU A 212 1.91 2.07 -11.00
CA LEU A 212 0.80 1.37 -11.67
C LEU A 212 0.75 1.69 -13.17
N LEU A 213 1.00 2.94 -13.55
CA LEU A 213 1.11 3.34 -14.97
C LEU A 213 2.28 2.64 -15.66
N GLU A 214 3.44 2.59 -15.00
CA GLU A 214 4.60 1.84 -15.49
C GLU A 214 4.25 0.37 -15.72
N LYS A 215 3.69 -0.29 -14.71
CA LYS A 215 3.34 -1.71 -14.78
C LYS A 215 2.32 -1.97 -15.89
N HIS A 216 1.31 -1.11 -16.01
CA HIS A 216 0.30 -1.20 -17.06
C HIS A 216 0.92 -1.06 -18.46
N LEU A 217 1.81 -0.10 -18.67
CA LEU A 217 2.49 0.09 -19.96
C LEU A 217 3.42 -1.09 -20.30
N GLN A 218 4.15 -1.61 -19.31
CA GLN A 218 4.99 -2.80 -19.50
C GLN A 218 4.15 -4.03 -19.88
N THR A 219 3.05 -4.27 -19.19
CA THR A 219 2.13 -5.37 -19.51
C THR A 219 1.48 -5.18 -20.88
N SER A 220 0.99 -3.98 -21.19
CA SER A 220 0.36 -3.67 -22.49
C SER A 220 1.34 -3.88 -23.65
N ARG A 221 2.61 -3.53 -23.44
CA ARG A 221 3.66 -3.78 -24.43
C ARG A 221 3.98 -5.26 -24.62
N LEU A 222 4.01 -6.04 -23.54
CA LEU A 222 4.18 -7.49 -23.63
C LEU A 222 2.99 -8.14 -24.35
N LEU A 223 1.77 -7.67 -24.10
CA LEU A 223 0.57 -8.10 -24.80
C LEU A 223 0.62 -7.78 -26.29
N LEU A 224 1.05 -6.57 -26.67
CA LEU A 224 1.24 -6.20 -28.07
C LEU A 224 2.27 -7.12 -28.75
N LYS A 225 3.43 -7.35 -28.12
CA LYS A 225 4.43 -8.29 -28.65
C LYS A 225 3.82 -9.69 -28.84
N LYS A 226 3.13 -10.21 -27.81
CA LYS A 226 2.47 -11.51 -27.88
C LYS A 226 1.47 -11.57 -29.04
N HIS A 227 0.62 -10.55 -29.19
CA HIS A 227 -0.35 -10.45 -30.29
C HIS A 227 0.33 -10.45 -31.66
N THR A 228 1.43 -9.71 -31.85
CA THR A 228 2.19 -9.74 -33.11
C THR A 228 2.81 -11.12 -33.41
N TYR A 229 3.32 -11.80 -32.38
CA TYR A 229 3.84 -13.18 -32.55
C TYR A 229 2.71 -14.18 -32.85
N GLU A 230 1.57 -14.08 -32.18
CA GLU A 230 0.43 -14.95 -32.44
C GLU A 230 -0.15 -14.72 -33.83
N ARG A 231 -0.26 -13.46 -34.30
CA ARG A 231 -0.66 -13.11 -35.67
C ARG A 231 0.26 -13.72 -36.72
N THR A 232 1.57 -13.53 -36.55
CA THR A 232 2.58 -14.08 -37.49
C THR A 232 2.56 -15.61 -37.53
N ILE A 233 2.48 -16.27 -36.38
CA ILE A 233 2.37 -17.74 -36.31
C ILE A 233 1.04 -18.23 -36.93
N ALA A 234 -0.07 -17.54 -36.66
CA ALA A 234 -1.36 -17.90 -37.23
C ALA A 234 -1.36 -17.76 -38.76
N ALA A 235 -0.80 -16.67 -39.29
CA ALA A 235 -0.65 -16.46 -40.72
C ALA A 235 0.23 -17.54 -41.37
N LEU A 236 1.37 -17.88 -40.75
CA LEU A 236 2.25 -18.96 -41.24
C LEU A 236 1.56 -20.33 -41.23
N ARG A 237 0.86 -20.68 -40.16
CA ARG A 237 0.12 -21.95 -40.07
C ARG A 237 -1.04 -22.00 -41.06
N ALA A 238 -1.70 -20.88 -41.32
CA ALA A 238 -2.77 -20.81 -42.30
C ALA A 238 -2.22 -20.93 -43.73
N ALA A 239 -1.07 -20.31 -44.03
CA ALA A 239 -0.37 -20.49 -45.30
C ALA A 239 0.05 -21.96 -45.52
N ASP A 240 0.69 -22.59 -44.53
CA ASP A 240 1.07 -24.02 -44.59
C ASP A 240 -0.14 -24.94 -44.81
N ARG A 241 -1.30 -24.63 -44.20
CA ARG A 241 -2.55 -25.36 -44.48
C ARG A 241 -3.01 -25.18 -45.92
N PHE A 242 -3.02 -23.96 -46.45
CA PHE A 242 -3.40 -23.74 -47.84
C PHE A 242 -2.46 -24.41 -48.84
N GLU A 243 -1.14 -24.43 -48.56
CA GLU A 243 -0.16 -25.15 -49.38
C GLU A 243 -0.41 -26.66 -49.36
N LYS A 244 -0.71 -27.24 -48.18
CA LYS A 244 -1.10 -28.66 -48.06
C LYS A 244 -2.40 -28.96 -48.79
N ASP A 245 -3.43 -28.13 -48.63
CA ASP A 245 -4.71 -28.30 -49.31
C ASP A 245 -4.55 -28.20 -50.85
N ASN A 246 -3.71 -27.28 -51.33
CA ASN A 246 -3.39 -27.15 -52.75
C ASN A 246 -2.64 -28.39 -53.26
N ALA A 247 -1.66 -28.90 -52.49
CA ALA A 247 -0.93 -30.12 -52.81
C ALA A 247 -1.84 -31.36 -52.83
N GLU A 248 -2.73 -31.50 -51.84
CA GLU A 248 -3.72 -32.58 -51.81
C GLU A 248 -4.69 -32.50 -52.98
N LYS A 249 -5.17 -31.29 -53.32
CA LYS A 249 -6.04 -31.09 -54.47
C LYS A 249 -5.33 -31.48 -55.77
N LEU A 250 -4.07 -31.08 -55.94
CA LEU A 250 -3.24 -31.47 -57.08
C LEU A 250 -3.14 -33.00 -57.17
N LEU A 251 -2.86 -33.70 -56.07
CA LEU A 251 -2.81 -35.17 -56.03
C LEU A 251 -4.15 -35.82 -56.34
N ARG A 252 -5.28 -35.25 -55.90
CA ARG A 252 -6.62 -35.74 -56.23
C ARG A 252 -6.93 -35.55 -57.71
N ASP A 253 -6.68 -34.37 -58.26
CA ASP A 253 -6.87 -34.07 -59.68
C ASP A 253 -6.01 -35.01 -60.56
N MET A 254 -4.82 -35.41 -60.11
CA MET A 254 -4.01 -36.44 -60.77
C MET A 254 -4.69 -37.81 -60.77
N LEU A 255 -5.14 -38.28 -59.61
CA LEU A 255 -5.80 -39.57 -59.46
C LEU A 255 -7.06 -39.63 -60.31
N ASP A 256 -7.87 -38.57 -60.28
CA ASP A 256 -9.08 -38.44 -61.10
C ASP A 256 -8.72 -38.46 -62.59
N SER A 257 -7.64 -37.78 -63.01
CA SER A 257 -7.18 -37.82 -64.40
C SER A 257 -6.70 -39.22 -64.83
N ALA A 258 -6.07 -39.97 -63.92
CA ALA A 258 -5.64 -41.35 -64.18
C ALA A 258 -6.84 -42.29 -64.31
N VAL A 259 -7.87 -42.11 -63.47
CA VAL A 259 -9.13 -42.85 -63.57
C VAL A 259 -9.85 -42.56 -64.89
N VAL A 260 -9.98 -41.29 -65.28
CA VAL A 260 -10.62 -40.91 -66.56
C VAL A 260 -9.86 -41.48 -67.78
N LYS A 261 -8.52 -41.52 -67.74
CA LYS A 261 -7.72 -42.18 -68.80
C LYS A 261 -7.94 -43.69 -68.81
N MET A 262 -7.98 -44.32 -67.64
CA MET A 262 -8.28 -45.74 -67.50
C MET A 262 -9.69 -46.07 -68.04
N GLU A 263 -10.68 -45.24 -67.79
CA GLU A 263 -12.04 -45.41 -68.35
C GLU A 263 -12.03 -45.33 -69.88
N LYS A 264 -11.30 -44.37 -70.47
CA LYS A 264 -11.14 -44.25 -71.93
C LYS A 264 -10.43 -45.47 -72.55
N ASP A 265 -9.40 -45.97 -71.90
CA ASP A 265 -8.70 -47.19 -72.31
C ASP A 265 -9.61 -48.42 -72.21
N LEU A 266 -10.42 -48.50 -71.15
CA LEU A 266 -11.41 -49.55 -70.98
C LEU A 266 -12.47 -49.50 -72.08
N GLU A 267 -12.77 -48.31 -72.62
CA GLU A 267 -13.69 -48.16 -73.73
C GLU A 267 -13.10 -48.55 -75.08
N ALA A 268 -11.82 -48.25 -75.32
CA ALA A 268 -11.11 -48.53 -76.58
C ALA A 268 -10.62 -49.99 -76.70
N ASP A 269 -10.06 -50.57 -75.63
CA ASP A 269 -9.40 -51.89 -75.64
C ASP A 269 -10.24 -53.00 -74.96
N LYS A 270 -11.56 -52.93 -75.04
CA LYS A 270 -12.48 -53.89 -74.37
C LYS A 270 -12.15 -55.36 -74.64
N GLY A 271 -11.63 -55.67 -75.83
CA GLY A 271 -11.35 -57.04 -76.27
C GLY A 271 -10.15 -57.69 -75.58
N GLU A 272 -9.04 -56.98 -75.43
CA GLU A 272 -7.83 -57.52 -74.81
C GLU A 272 -7.92 -57.56 -73.29
N ILE A 273 -8.51 -56.52 -72.69
CA ILE A 273 -8.69 -56.42 -71.24
C ILE A 273 -9.59 -57.55 -70.75
N LYS A 274 -10.70 -57.85 -71.44
CA LYS A 274 -11.57 -58.98 -71.09
C LYS A 274 -10.90 -60.34 -71.26
N LYS A 275 -10.04 -60.52 -72.27
CA LYS A 275 -9.30 -61.77 -72.48
C LYS A 275 -8.27 -62.02 -71.39
N GLN A 276 -7.51 -60.99 -71.00
CA GLN A 276 -6.51 -61.08 -69.93
C GLN A 276 -7.16 -61.19 -68.56
N ALA A 277 -8.25 -60.46 -68.30
CA ALA A 277 -9.05 -60.64 -67.09
C ALA A 277 -9.67 -62.04 -67.00
N PHE A 278 -10.10 -62.62 -68.14
CA PHE A 278 -10.59 -63.99 -68.20
C PHE A 278 -9.49 -65.03 -67.93
N GLN A 279 -8.28 -64.81 -68.45
CA GLN A 279 -7.11 -65.66 -68.16
C GLN A 279 -6.71 -65.59 -66.68
N ALA A 280 -6.71 -64.39 -66.08
CA ALA A 280 -6.46 -64.21 -64.65
C ALA A 280 -7.55 -64.89 -63.79
N ALA A 281 -8.82 -64.80 -64.19
CA ALA A 281 -9.92 -65.50 -63.53
C ALA A 281 -9.80 -67.03 -63.64
N LEU A 282 -9.42 -67.56 -64.81
CA LEU A 282 -9.15 -68.99 -65.00
C LEU A 282 -7.99 -69.47 -64.12
N GLN A 283 -6.94 -68.66 -63.97
CA GLN A 283 -5.81 -68.96 -63.10
C GLN A 283 -6.21 -68.99 -61.62
N GLY A 284 -7.05 -68.04 -61.18
CA GLY A 284 -7.63 -68.04 -59.84
C GLY A 284 -8.53 -69.24 -59.54
N ILE A 285 -9.35 -69.67 -60.52
CA ILE A 285 -10.16 -70.89 -60.41
C ILE A 285 -9.25 -72.13 -60.28
N ARG A 286 -8.18 -72.19 -61.08
CA ARG A 286 -7.23 -73.32 -61.06
C ARG A 286 -6.46 -73.45 -59.75
N GLN A 287 -6.17 -72.34 -59.07
CA GLN A 287 -5.41 -72.31 -57.82
C GLN A 287 -6.29 -72.36 -56.56
N GLY A 288 -7.62 -72.32 -56.70
CA GLY A 288 -8.58 -72.34 -55.59
C GLY A 288 -8.60 -71.08 -54.74
N LYS A 289 -7.80 -70.06 -55.09
CA LYS A 289 -7.75 -68.72 -54.49
C LYS A 289 -7.55 -67.70 -55.61
N MET A 290 -8.37 -66.65 -55.64
CA MET A 290 -8.26 -65.59 -56.65
C MET A 290 -7.12 -64.64 -56.31
N SER A 291 -6.06 -64.62 -57.12
CA SER A 291 -5.00 -63.61 -57.09
C SER A 291 -5.05 -62.76 -58.36
N TYR A 292 -4.87 -61.44 -58.22
CA TYR A 292 -4.98 -60.46 -59.31
C TYR A 292 -3.61 -60.11 -59.93
N GLU A 293 -2.62 -61.00 -59.82
CA GLU A 293 -1.26 -60.74 -60.31
C GLU A 293 -1.20 -60.57 -61.84
N GLY A 294 -2.16 -61.14 -62.57
CA GLY A 294 -2.31 -61.01 -64.03
C GLY A 294 -3.36 -59.97 -64.47
N ASP A 295 -3.84 -59.11 -63.57
CA ASP A 295 -4.83 -58.09 -63.91
C ASP A 295 -4.22 -56.99 -64.82
N PRO A 296 -4.79 -56.73 -66.00
CA PRO A 296 -4.32 -55.67 -66.90
C PRO A 296 -4.54 -54.24 -66.38
N LEU A 297 -5.39 -54.03 -65.36
CA LEU A 297 -5.76 -52.69 -64.89
C LEU A 297 -4.65 -52.06 -64.04
N LEU A 298 -4.12 -52.79 -63.07
CA LEU A 298 -3.07 -52.30 -62.17
C LEU A 298 -1.81 -51.78 -62.89
N PRO A 299 -1.19 -52.50 -63.85
CA PRO A 299 -0.01 -52.00 -64.55
C PRO A 299 -0.29 -50.81 -65.46
N ARG A 300 -1.51 -50.66 -66.00
CA ARG A 300 -1.91 -49.47 -66.76
C ARG A 300 -2.05 -48.25 -65.85
N VAL A 301 -2.66 -48.39 -64.67
CA VAL A 301 -2.73 -47.32 -63.67
C VAL A 301 -1.34 -46.88 -63.21
N LEU A 302 -0.44 -47.84 -62.95
CA LEU A 302 0.94 -47.55 -62.56
C LEU A 302 1.70 -46.79 -63.66
N LYS A 303 1.52 -47.15 -64.93
CA LYS A 303 2.10 -46.38 -66.06
C LYS A 303 1.62 -44.93 -66.07
N TYR A 304 0.33 -44.68 -65.82
CA TYR A 304 -0.19 -43.31 -65.78
C TYR A 304 0.34 -42.50 -64.58
N VAL A 305 0.53 -43.15 -63.44
CA VAL A 305 1.16 -42.55 -62.28
C VAL A 305 2.64 -42.26 -62.55
N ASP A 306 3.37 -43.17 -63.21
CA ASP A 306 4.78 -42.99 -63.57
C ASP A 306 4.99 -41.91 -64.63
N GLU A 307 4.10 -41.83 -65.63
CA GLU A 307 4.06 -40.71 -66.60
C GLU A 307 3.86 -39.37 -65.91
N PHE A 308 2.99 -39.35 -64.89
CA PHE A 308 2.76 -38.14 -64.10
C PHE A 308 3.98 -37.80 -63.25
N LYS A 309 4.58 -38.78 -62.58
CA LYS A 309 5.81 -38.61 -61.79
C LYS A 309 6.95 -38.05 -62.65
N ALA A 310 7.13 -38.58 -63.86
CA ALA A 310 8.11 -38.10 -64.82
C ALA A 310 7.81 -36.67 -65.34
N LYS A 311 6.54 -36.23 -65.32
CA LYS A 311 6.16 -34.82 -65.57
C LYS A 311 6.41 -33.94 -64.35
N ALA A 312 6.13 -34.44 -63.15
CA ALA A 312 6.32 -33.73 -61.91
C ALA A 312 7.80 -33.44 -61.62
N GLU A 313 8.69 -34.40 -61.89
CA GLU A 313 10.14 -34.25 -61.75
C GLU A 313 10.74 -33.21 -62.72
N LYS A 314 10.01 -32.85 -63.78
CA LYS A 314 10.42 -31.83 -64.78
C LYS A 314 9.92 -30.43 -64.46
N PHE A 315 9.13 -30.24 -63.40
CA PHE A 315 8.69 -28.89 -63.03
C PHE A 315 9.86 -28.07 -62.47
N SER A 316 10.01 -26.85 -62.97
CA SER A 316 10.93 -25.88 -62.37
C SER A 316 10.39 -25.41 -61.01
N PRO A 317 11.24 -24.92 -60.09
CA PRO A 317 10.80 -24.43 -58.79
C PRO A 317 9.75 -23.31 -58.87
N GLU A 318 9.74 -22.53 -59.96
CA GLU A 318 8.75 -21.48 -60.20
C GLU A 318 7.35 -22.05 -60.51
N VAL A 319 7.28 -23.13 -61.31
CA VAL A 319 6.02 -23.80 -61.64
C VAL A 319 5.44 -24.53 -60.42
N VAL A 320 6.31 -25.10 -59.58
CA VAL A 320 5.89 -25.70 -58.30
C VAL A 320 5.35 -24.64 -57.34
N ALA A 321 5.97 -23.46 -57.30
CA ALA A 321 5.49 -22.34 -56.49
C ALA A 321 4.14 -21.79 -56.98
N GLU A 322 3.86 -21.85 -58.28
CA GLU A 322 2.56 -21.45 -58.84
C GLU A 322 1.46 -22.50 -58.58
N LEU A 323 1.80 -23.79 -58.65
CA LEU A 323 0.85 -24.89 -58.45
C LEU A 323 0.49 -25.14 -56.98
N VAL A 324 1.49 -25.07 -56.08
CA VAL A 324 1.31 -25.35 -54.64
C VAL A 324 1.11 -24.07 -53.84
N GLY A 325 1.64 -22.95 -54.33
CA GLY A 325 1.58 -21.67 -53.63
C GLY A 325 0.18 -21.08 -53.54
N LEU A 326 0.08 -20.01 -52.74
CA LEU A 326 -1.19 -19.42 -52.41
C LEU A 326 -1.82 -18.66 -53.59
N LYS A 327 -3.07 -19.02 -53.91
CA LYS A 327 -3.91 -18.32 -54.88
C LYS A 327 -4.29 -16.91 -54.39
N ALA A 328 -4.73 -16.05 -55.31
CA ALA A 328 -5.13 -14.68 -54.98
C ALA A 328 -6.21 -14.63 -53.89
N ASP A 329 -7.26 -15.44 -54.02
CA ASP A 329 -8.36 -15.52 -53.05
C ASP A 329 -7.88 -15.97 -51.66
N GLN A 330 -6.98 -16.96 -51.61
CA GLN A 330 -6.37 -17.44 -50.35
C GLN A 330 -5.54 -16.35 -49.68
N LYS A 331 -4.81 -15.53 -50.46
CA LYS A 331 -4.07 -14.36 -49.96
C LYS A 331 -5.00 -13.28 -49.43
N GLU A 332 -6.15 -13.05 -50.06
CA GLU A 332 -7.16 -12.10 -49.57
C GLU A 332 -7.79 -12.56 -48.26
N VAL A 333 -8.09 -13.86 -48.12
CA VAL A 333 -8.60 -14.43 -46.87
C VAL A 333 -7.59 -14.22 -45.73
N LEU A 334 -6.30 -14.47 -45.96
CA LEU A 334 -5.24 -14.22 -44.97
C LEU A 334 -5.17 -12.74 -44.57
N LYS A 335 -5.19 -11.82 -45.54
CA LYS A 335 -5.20 -10.36 -45.27
C LYS A 335 -6.43 -9.94 -44.47
N SER A 336 -7.60 -10.49 -44.79
CA SER A 336 -8.85 -10.15 -44.09
C SER A 336 -8.84 -10.65 -42.64
N ASN A 337 -8.30 -11.84 -42.40
CA ASN A 337 -8.18 -12.40 -41.06
C ASN A 337 -7.17 -11.63 -40.22
N ASP A 338 -6.06 -11.21 -40.83
CA ASP A 338 -5.06 -10.38 -40.15
C ASP A 338 -5.62 -9.00 -39.77
N LYS A 339 -6.35 -8.34 -40.69
CA LYS A 339 -7.07 -7.08 -40.40
C LYS A 339 -8.09 -7.25 -39.28
N LYS A 340 -8.90 -8.32 -39.31
CA LYS A 340 -9.88 -8.62 -38.24
C LYS A 340 -9.19 -8.81 -36.89
N ALA A 341 -8.06 -9.51 -36.85
CA ALA A 341 -7.29 -9.72 -35.61
C ALA A 341 -6.68 -8.42 -35.06
N GLU A 342 -6.31 -7.49 -35.94
CA GLU A 342 -5.86 -6.15 -35.56
C GLU A 342 -6.98 -5.29 -34.99
N GLU A 343 -8.10 -5.20 -35.72
CA GLU A 343 -9.25 -4.43 -35.27
C GLU A 343 -9.80 -4.96 -33.94
N TYR A 344 -9.86 -6.28 -33.77
CA TYR A 344 -10.29 -6.89 -32.52
C TYR A 344 -9.40 -6.45 -31.36
N PHE A 345 -8.08 -6.48 -31.53
CA PHE A 345 -7.14 -6.07 -30.49
C PHE A 345 -7.22 -4.57 -30.13
N LEU A 346 -7.48 -3.71 -31.11
CA LEU A 346 -7.62 -2.27 -30.87
C LEU A 346 -8.96 -1.90 -30.23
N LYS A 347 -10.04 -2.60 -30.60
CA LYS A 347 -11.40 -2.34 -30.10
C LYS A 347 -11.72 -3.07 -28.79
N THR A 348 -10.90 -4.04 -28.37
CA THR A 348 -11.12 -4.74 -27.09
C THR A 348 -10.95 -3.80 -25.91
N LEU A 349 -12.06 -3.51 -25.22
CA LEU A 349 -12.07 -2.71 -24.01
C LEU A 349 -11.70 -3.55 -22.78
N PRO A 350 -11.02 -2.95 -21.78
CA PRO A 350 -10.75 -3.63 -20.53
C PRO A 350 -12.08 -3.88 -19.77
N PRO A 351 -12.25 -5.06 -19.13
CA PRO A 351 -13.45 -5.38 -18.38
C PRO A 351 -13.45 -4.66 -17.02
N ILE A 352 -13.72 -3.35 -17.04
CA ILE A 352 -13.78 -2.52 -15.82
C ILE A 352 -15.20 -2.55 -15.27
N LYS A 353 -15.35 -2.90 -13.98
CA LYS A 353 -16.65 -2.95 -13.29
C LYS A 353 -16.98 -1.70 -12.47
N HIS A 354 -16.07 -0.73 -12.39
CA HIS A 354 -16.22 0.41 -11.47
C HIS A 354 -17.18 1.47 -12.03
N PRO A 355 -18.28 1.83 -11.32
CA PRO A 355 -19.34 2.71 -11.85
C PRO A 355 -18.85 4.08 -12.33
N LYS A 356 -18.03 4.77 -11.52
CA LYS A 356 -17.48 6.10 -11.90
C LYS A 356 -16.62 6.09 -13.17
N VAL A 357 -16.00 4.96 -13.51
CA VAL A 357 -15.18 4.84 -14.70
C VAL A 357 -16.06 4.63 -15.93
N LEU A 358 -17.09 3.78 -15.79
CA LEU A 358 -18.10 3.53 -16.84
C LEU A 358 -18.87 4.80 -17.21
N GLU A 359 -19.14 5.66 -16.24
CA GLU A 359 -19.86 6.92 -16.46
C GLU A 359 -19.00 8.02 -17.10
N SER A 360 -17.67 7.87 -17.07
CA SER A 360 -16.75 8.87 -17.59
C SER A 360 -16.92 9.09 -19.10
N SER A 361 -16.85 10.35 -19.54
CA SER A 361 -17.00 10.72 -20.96
C SER A 361 -15.98 10.02 -21.84
N LYS A 362 -14.74 9.83 -21.35
CA LYS A 362 -13.66 9.14 -22.04
C LYS A 362 -13.93 7.64 -22.23
N PHE A 363 -14.52 6.98 -21.24
CA PHE A 363 -14.87 5.57 -21.38
C PHE A 363 -16.05 5.40 -22.34
N LYS A 364 -17.06 6.26 -22.24
CA LYS A 364 -18.21 6.27 -23.16
C LYS A 364 -17.81 6.50 -24.61
N SER A 365 -16.86 7.41 -24.89
CA SER A 365 -16.34 7.64 -26.23
C SER A 365 -15.51 6.48 -26.79
N LEU A 366 -14.98 5.62 -25.94
CA LEU A 366 -14.24 4.41 -26.35
C LEU A 366 -15.15 3.19 -26.50
N SER A 367 -16.34 3.21 -25.89
CA SER A 367 -17.35 2.14 -25.99
C SER A 367 -18.39 2.35 -27.10
N ALA A 368 -18.50 3.57 -27.62
CA ALA A 368 -19.28 3.90 -28.81
C ALA A 368 -18.43 3.64 -30.06
#